data_AF-A0A962N3P9-F1
#
_entry.id   AF-A0A962N3P9-F1
#
_cell.length_a   1.000
_cell.length_b   1.000
_cell.length_c   1.000
_cell.angle_alpha   90.00
_cell.angle_beta   90.00
_cell.angle_gamma   90.00
#
_symmetry.space_group_name_H-M   'P 1'
#
loop_
_entity.id
_entity.type
_entity.pdbx_description
1 polymer ?
#
loop_
_entity_poly.entity_id
_entity_poly.type
_entity_poly.pdbx_seq_one_letter_code
_entity_poly.pdbx_strand_id
1 'polypeptide(L)'
;VRDFAEVKGDGVITEEIATAALDLLEVDPRGFDSLDRKMLQTIIGKFDGGPVGIESLAAAIGEERGTLEDVIEPFLIQQGFLMRTARGRIATRLAYLHFGMRVPEPAHATLSLFEDGK
;
A
#
# COMPACT_ATOMS: atom_id res chain seq x y z
N VAL A 1 -16.25 -3.89 -16.58
CA VAL A 1 -16.76 -5.20 -16.06
C VAL A 1 -17.90 -5.73 -16.93
N ARG A 2 -17.76 -5.71 -18.27
CA ARG A 2 -18.86 -6.07 -19.18
C ARG A 2 -18.51 -7.20 -20.17
N ASP A 3 -17.23 -7.53 -20.31
CA ASP A 3 -16.78 -8.37 -21.44
C ASP A 3 -16.35 -9.79 -21.05
N PHE A 4 -16.53 -10.20 -19.79
CA PHE A 4 -16.14 -11.55 -19.32
C PHE A 4 -17.32 -12.50 -19.00
N ALA A 5 -18.56 -12.03 -19.13
CA ALA A 5 -19.75 -12.79 -18.72
C ALA A 5 -20.33 -13.71 -19.81
N GLU A 6 -19.79 -13.75 -21.03
CA GLU A 6 -20.48 -14.40 -22.15
C GLU A 6 -19.99 -15.80 -22.55
N VAL A 7 -18.91 -16.34 -21.94
CA VAL A 7 -18.27 -17.53 -22.54
C VAL A 7 -18.42 -18.84 -21.75
N LYS A 8 -18.78 -18.90 -20.46
CA LYS A 8 -18.78 -20.21 -19.76
C LYS A 8 -19.76 -20.54 -18.62
N GLY A 9 -20.87 -19.83 -18.42
CA GLY A 9 -21.88 -20.36 -17.50
C GLY A 9 -23.17 -19.55 -17.47
N ASP A 10 -24.26 -20.18 -17.92
CA ASP A 10 -25.72 -19.97 -17.67
C ASP A 10 -26.25 -18.69 -16.97
N GLY A 11 -25.60 -17.52 -17.08
CA GLY A 11 -26.16 -16.22 -16.69
C GLY A 11 -26.50 -16.02 -15.20
N VAL A 12 -26.18 -16.96 -14.32
CA VAL A 12 -26.43 -16.86 -12.87
C VAL A 12 -25.13 -16.48 -12.15
N ILE A 13 -25.06 -15.24 -11.67
CA ILE A 13 -23.98 -14.79 -10.80
C ILE A 13 -24.23 -15.39 -9.40
N THR A 14 -23.56 -16.50 -9.09
CA THR A 14 -23.57 -17.06 -7.73
C THR A 14 -22.53 -16.38 -6.85
N GLU A 15 -22.69 -16.47 -5.53
CA GLU A 15 -21.71 -15.96 -4.56
C GLU A 15 -20.32 -16.58 -4.79
N GLU A 16 -20.25 -17.84 -5.22
CA GLU A 16 -18.99 -18.49 -5.55
C GLU A 16 -18.33 -17.90 -6.81
N ILE A 17 -19.11 -17.55 -7.84
CA ILE A 17 -18.61 -16.90 -9.06
C ILE A 17 -18.16 -15.47 -8.78
N ALA A 18 -18.88 -14.73 -7.94
CA ALA A 18 -18.49 -13.39 -7.51
C ALA A 18 -17.19 -13.41 -6.68
N THR A 19 -17.05 -14.39 -5.78
CA THR A 19 -15.85 -14.59 -4.97
C THR A 19 -14.66 -14.98 -5.85
N ALA A 20 -14.84 -15.94 -6.76
CA ALA A 20 -13.80 -16.34 -7.71
C ALA A 20 -13.39 -15.19 -8.64
N ALA A 21 -14.34 -14.34 -9.06
CA ALA A 21 -14.05 -13.15 -9.85
C ALA A 21 -13.28 -12.08 -9.06
N LEU A 22 -13.54 -11.91 -7.75
CA LEU A 22 -12.79 -11.02 -6.87
C LEU A 22 -11.36 -11.53 -6.62
N ASP A 23 -11.20 -12.84 -6.45
CA ASP A 23 -9.89 -13.49 -6.34
C ASP A 23 -9.08 -13.32 -7.65
N LEU A 24 -9.75 -13.39 -8.80
CA LEU A 24 -9.18 -13.12 -10.13
C LEU A 24 -8.79 -11.65 -10.35
N LEU A 25 -9.43 -10.71 -9.63
CA LEU A 25 -9.11 -9.28 -9.66
C LEU A 25 -7.97 -8.90 -8.71
N GLU A 26 -7.49 -9.86 -7.91
CA GLU A 26 -6.45 -9.70 -6.89
C GLU A 26 -6.69 -8.51 -5.93
N VAL A 27 -7.96 -8.16 -5.69
CA VAL A 27 -8.31 -7.07 -4.77
C VAL A 27 -8.35 -7.62 -3.35
N ASP A 28 -7.60 -7.00 -2.45
CA ASP A 28 -7.57 -7.46 -1.06
C ASP A 28 -8.85 -7.07 -0.28
N PRO A 29 -9.05 -7.57 0.96
CA PRO A 29 -10.22 -7.22 1.77
C PRO A 29 -10.34 -5.74 2.16
N ARG A 30 -9.28 -4.94 2.00
CA ARG A 30 -9.25 -3.48 2.22
C ARG A 30 -9.52 -2.70 0.92
N GLY A 31 -9.68 -3.38 -0.21
CA GLY A 31 -9.89 -2.78 -1.52
C GLY A 31 -8.62 -2.42 -2.27
N PHE A 32 -7.44 -2.90 -1.85
CA PHE A 32 -6.20 -2.65 -2.57
C PHE A 32 -6.09 -3.49 -3.82
N ASP A 33 -5.78 -2.84 -4.93
CA ASP A 33 -5.42 -3.52 -6.16
C ASP A 33 -3.96 -4.02 -6.13
N SER A 34 -3.50 -4.57 -7.25
CA SER A 34 -2.11 -5.05 -7.37
C SER A 34 -1.08 -3.94 -7.30
N LEU A 35 -1.42 -2.71 -7.74
CA LEU A 35 -0.51 -1.58 -7.78
C LEU A 35 -0.37 -0.90 -6.42
N ASP A 36 -1.47 -0.75 -5.68
CA ASP A 36 -1.50 -0.33 -4.28
C ASP A 36 -0.55 -1.20 -3.43
N ARG A 37 -0.73 -2.53 -3.53
CA ARG A 37 0.09 -3.50 -2.80
C ARG A 37 1.55 -3.41 -3.23
N LYS A 38 1.82 -3.33 -4.53
CA LYS A 38 3.18 -3.21 -5.06
C LYS A 38 3.86 -1.92 -4.60
N MET A 39 3.13 -0.80 -4.52
CA MET A 39 3.65 0.45 -4.01
C MET A 39 4.08 0.33 -2.54
N LEU A 40 3.19 -0.12 -1.67
CA LEU A 40 3.48 -0.25 -0.23
C LEU A 40 4.59 -1.28 0.04
N GLN A 41 4.55 -2.43 -0.62
CA GLN A 41 5.59 -3.46 -0.50
C GLN A 41 6.95 -2.96 -0.99
N THR A 42 6.98 -2.14 -2.04
CA THR A 42 8.22 -1.55 -2.53
C THR A 42 8.80 -0.57 -1.50
N ILE A 43 7.98 0.28 -0.90
CA ILE A 43 8.42 1.21 0.16
C ILE A 43 8.95 0.44 1.36
N ILE A 44 8.24 -0.59 1.82
CA ILE A 44 8.62 -1.38 2.99
C ILE A 44 9.88 -2.22 2.71
N GLY A 45 9.91 -2.94 1.59
CA GLY A 45 10.92 -3.96 1.32
C GLY A 45 12.18 -3.44 0.63
N LYS A 46 12.08 -2.39 -0.22
CA LYS A 46 13.26 -1.83 -0.92
C LYS A 46 13.81 -0.56 -0.28
N PHE A 47 13.00 0.14 0.49
CA PHE A 47 13.35 1.44 1.06
C PHE A 47 13.21 1.47 2.59
N ASP A 48 13.12 0.31 3.24
CA ASP A 48 13.03 0.14 4.69
C ASP A 48 11.91 0.98 5.35
N GLY A 49 10.83 1.23 4.62
CA GLY A 49 9.71 2.07 5.07
C GLY A 49 9.77 3.53 4.62
N GLY A 50 10.83 3.96 3.96
CA GLY A 50 11.04 5.33 3.50
C GLY A 50 11.88 6.20 4.46
N PRO A 51 12.01 7.52 4.20
CA PRO A 51 11.36 8.29 3.15
C PRO A 51 11.94 8.03 1.75
N VAL A 52 11.06 7.87 0.75
CA VAL A 52 11.43 7.69 -0.67
C VAL A 52 10.79 8.74 -1.59
N GLY A 53 11.57 9.26 -2.54
CA GLY A 53 11.07 10.20 -3.56
C GLY A 53 10.19 9.52 -4.61
N ILE A 54 9.25 10.27 -5.21
CA ILE A 54 8.31 9.69 -6.20
C ILE A 54 9.03 9.16 -7.44
N GLU A 55 10.07 9.85 -7.92
CA GLU A 55 10.85 9.42 -9.08
C GLU A 55 11.55 8.08 -8.83
N SER A 56 12.13 7.90 -7.64
CA SER A 56 12.76 6.64 -7.26
C SER A 56 11.75 5.51 -7.09
N LEU A 57 10.56 5.83 -6.57
CA LEU A 57 9.49 4.86 -6.39
C LEU A 57 8.90 4.42 -7.75
N ALA A 58 8.63 5.38 -8.63
CA ALA A 58 8.20 5.16 -10.00
C ALA A 58 9.19 4.25 -10.76
N ALA A 59 10.48 4.57 -10.70
CA ALA A 59 11.53 3.74 -11.31
C ALA A 59 11.62 2.32 -10.71
N ALA A 60 11.45 2.18 -9.40
CA ALA A 60 11.53 0.88 -8.72
C ALA A 60 10.33 -0.03 -8.98
N ILE A 61 9.16 0.55 -9.29
CA ILE A 61 7.91 -0.15 -9.61
C ILE A 61 7.79 -0.37 -11.12
N GLY A 62 8.38 0.50 -11.95
CA GLY A 62 8.25 0.50 -13.40
C GLY A 62 6.99 1.20 -13.89
N GLU A 63 6.55 2.24 -13.18
CA GLU A 63 5.31 2.97 -13.43
C GLU A 63 5.55 4.46 -13.63
N GLU A 64 4.57 5.14 -14.23
CA GLU A 64 4.61 6.60 -14.35
C GLU A 64 4.37 7.27 -12.99
N ARG A 65 5.14 8.33 -12.70
CA ARG A 65 4.97 9.14 -11.49
C ARG A 65 3.54 9.69 -11.32
N GLY A 66 2.89 10.08 -12.42
CA GLY A 66 1.53 10.65 -12.43
C GLY A 66 0.51 9.62 -11.98
N THR A 67 0.62 8.38 -12.45
CA THR A 67 -0.22 7.28 -11.98
C THR A 67 -0.11 7.09 -10.47
N LEU A 68 1.11 7.08 -9.94
CA LEU A 68 1.32 6.93 -8.50
C LEU A 68 0.76 8.11 -7.70
N GLU A 69 1.05 9.35 -8.12
CA GLU A 69 0.70 10.56 -7.36
C GLU A 69 -0.77 10.96 -7.49
N ASP A 70 -1.38 10.78 -8.68
CA ASP A 70 -2.74 11.25 -8.97
C ASP A 70 -3.80 10.17 -8.78
N VAL A 71 -3.43 8.88 -8.90
CA VAL A 71 -4.40 7.77 -8.81
C VAL A 71 -4.24 6.99 -7.51
N ILE A 72 -3.01 6.63 -7.13
CA ILE A 72 -2.75 5.67 -6.04
C ILE A 72 -2.61 6.35 -4.68
N GLU A 73 -1.77 7.39 -4.58
CA GLU A 73 -1.50 8.12 -3.34
C GLU A 73 -2.77 8.62 -2.61
N PRO A 74 -3.77 9.21 -3.29
CA PRO A 74 -4.95 9.74 -2.61
C PRO A 74 -5.65 8.70 -1.74
N PHE A 75 -5.82 7.48 -2.25
CA PHE A 75 -6.48 6.41 -1.52
C PHE A 75 -5.62 5.89 -0.36
N LEU A 76 -4.34 5.60 -0.61
CA LEU A 76 -3.43 5.06 0.41
C LEU A 76 -3.20 6.05 1.56
N ILE A 77 -3.15 7.35 1.27
CA ILE A 77 -3.05 8.41 2.28
C ILE A 77 -4.36 8.50 3.07
N GLN A 78 -5.52 8.49 2.39
CA GLN A 78 -6.83 8.56 3.05
C GLN A 78 -7.07 7.38 3.99
N GLN A 79 -6.66 6.17 3.59
CA GLN A 79 -6.74 4.96 4.43
C GLN A 79 -5.64 4.91 5.51
N GLY A 80 -4.69 5.85 5.50
CA GLY A 80 -3.63 5.97 6.51
C GLY A 80 -2.46 5.01 6.34
N PHE A 81 -2.28 4.39 5.18
CA PHE A 81 -1.21 3.44 4.88
C PHE A 81 0.08 4.11 4.40
N LEU A 82 -0.06 5.29 3.81
CA LEU A 82 1.02 6.09 3.27
C LEU A 82 1.03 7.48 3.89
N MET A 83 2.20 8.00 4.19
CA MET A 83 2.39 9.38 4.64
C MET A 83 3.30 10.12 3.68
N ARG A 84 2.86 11.30 3.23
CA ARG A 84 3.68 12.24 2.46
C ARG A 84 4.44 13.16 3.41
N THR A 85 5.74 13.29 3.18
CA THR A 85 6.62 14.22 3.92
C THR A 85 7.41 15.08 2.94
N ALA A 86 8.06 16.14 3.43
CA ALA A 86 8.95 16.97 2.61
C ALA A 86 10.14 16.17 2.01
N ARG A 87 10.52 15.05 2.63
CA ARG A 87 11.63 14.19 2.18
C ARG A 87 11.18 13.03 1.28
N GLY A 88 9.87 12.81 1.15
CA GLY A 88 9.33 11.67 0.39
C GLY A 88 8.18 10.96 1.10
N ARG A 89 7.88 9.76 0.61
CA ARG A 89 6.78 8.90 1.05
C ARG A 89 7.28 7.91 2.09
N ILE A 90 6.49 7.70 3.14
CA ILE A 90 6.79 6.78 4.24
C ILE A 90 5.61 5.81 4.40
N ALA A 91 5.90 4.51 4.51
CA ALA A 91 4.90 3.50 4.85
C ALA A 91 4.58 3.60 6.35
N THR A 92 3.30 3.70 6.69
CA THR A 92 2.89 3.79 8.10
C THR A 92 2.86 2.42 8.74
N ARG A 93 2.73 2.39 10.07
CA ARG A 93 2.49 1.16 10.84
C ARG A 93 1.33 0.31 10.29
N LEU A 94 0.28 0.93 9.74
CA LEU A 94 -0.86 0.20 9.18
C LEU A 94 -0.46 -0.63 7.97
N ALA A 95 0.44 -0.13 7.13
CA ALA A 95 0.95 -0.88 5.98
C ALA A 95 1.73 -2.13 6.41
N TYR A 96 2.61 -2.02 7.41
CA TYR A 96 3.32 -3.18 7.95
C TYR A 96 2.36 -4.23 8.52
N LEU A 97 1.39 -3.81 9.34
CA LEU A 97 0.42 -4.73 9.94
C LEU A 97 -0.45 -5.42 8.89
N HIS A 98 -0.81 -4.70 7.84
CA HIS A 98 -1.61 -5.22 6.76
C HIS A 98 -0.91 -6.37 6.00
N PHE A 99 0.39 -6.27 5.77
CA PHE A 99 1.18 -7.36 5.18
C PHE A 99 1.68 -8.38 6.21
N GLY A 100 1.24 -8.31 7.47
CA GLY A 100 1.70 -9.21 8.54
C GLY A 100 3.18 -9.05 8.88
N MET A 101 3.79 -7.91 8.54
CA MET A 101 5.21 -7.64 8.75
C MET A 101 5.48 -7.07 10.14
N ARG A 102 6.71 -7.26 10.64
CA ARG A 102 7.14 -6.62 11.88
C ARG A 102 7.27 -5.12 11.66
N VAL A 103 6.57 -4.35 12.49
CA VAL A 103 6.69 -2.89 12.51
C VAL A 103 8.08 -2.55 13.07
N PRO A 104 8.89 -1.75 12.38
CA PRO A 104 10.16 -1.30 12.95
C PRO A 104 9.89 -0.55 14.25
N GLU A 105 10.64 -0.87 15.31
CA GLU A 105 10.55 -0.13 16.56
C GLU A 105 10.89 1.33 16.26
N PRO A 106 10.08 2.29 16.74
CA PRO A 106 10.41 3.70 16.57
C PRO A 106 11.79 3.91 17.16
N ALA A 107 12.76 4.27 16.31
CA ALA A 107 14.12 4.58 16.73
C ALA A 107 14.02 5.56 17.90
N HIS A 108 14.41 5.09 19.09
CA HIS A 108 14.14 5.70 20.37
C HIS A 108 14.21 7.23 20.29
N ALA A 109 13.08 7.90 20.53
CA ALA A 109 13.10 9.25 21.05
C ALA A 109 13.69 9.17 22.46
N THR A 110 15.02 9.15 22.55
CA THR A 110 15.75 9.29 23.81
C THR A 110 15.56 10.73 24.29
N LEU A 111 14.37 11.03 24.79
CA LEU A 111 14.10 12.14 25.69
C LEU A 111 14.29 11.64 27.13
N SER A 112 15.53 11.33 27.48
CA SER A 112 15.96 11.10 28.87
C SER A 112 17.02 12.11 29.29
N LEU A 113 16.92 13.34 28.76
CA LEU A 113 17.88 14.42 29.03
C LEU A 113 17.48 15.34 30.20
N PHE A 114 16.40 15.03 30.92
CA PHE A 114 15.93 15.84 32.05
C PHE A 114 15.45 15.00 33.24
N GLU A 115 16.27 14.07 33.72
CA GLU A 115 16.14 13.55 35.09
C GLU A 115 17.53 13.42 35.70
N ASP A 116 18.11 14.54 36.10
CA ASP A 116 19.02 14.58 37.24
C ASP A 116 19.02 16.01 37.80
N GLY A 117 18.02 16.26 38.65
CA GLY A 117 18.03 17.39 39.55
C GLY A 117 19.13 17.21 40.59
N LYS A 118 20.02 18.19 40.68
CA LYS A 118 20.77 18.52 41.89
C LYS A 118 20.59 20.00 42.18
#